data_AF-A0A8G1XEB8-F1
#
_entry.id   AF-A0A8G1XEB8-F1
#
_cell.length_a   1.000
_cell.length_b   1.000
_cell.length_c   1.000
_cell.angle_alpha   90.00
_cell.angle_beta   90.00
_cell.angle_gamma   90.00
#
_symmetry.space_group_name_H-M   'P 1'
#
loop_
_entity.id
_entity.type
_entity.pdbx_description
1 polymer ?
#
loop_
_entity_poly.entity_id
_entity_poly.type
_entity_poly.pdbx_seq_one_letter_code
_entity_poly.pdbx_strand_id
1 'polypeptide(L)'
;MGEERVPGLFENRFPVPGGPVDSCGCVRSRRVRFHGERQDVSAPGWLRLSELVAEAAADGREEFAPLEGLTGEQRRQVGTLPASIGTLTRVRHLRLYGSNLVRIPPEIGGMRSLEEFTPYTSYRLHWFPYELARLPLLRRSTVSTRALYGNPKTRLPFPVLAEPAAAGPGALDPAVWGVESAGVCSVCDGPVAGVAGLRQAWVSLRTSGSDVLPLLVNACSSGCLDALPSPPAGCLPGPHRGRGVGGLLETAELELFADRFRLYVRDQGAAADTAWADASAPDRRSLVISTSTDQDVAVTVQVFTAEPPADHDAFDRVVEATVEVPSGRVAVLDDPDGLPVADRFDLPPGLVRVRVSHSSPAANGDEAPERVRVRLWPVGGGGTEGARVVKERGRRGV
;
A
#
# COMPACT_ATOMS: atom_id res chain seq x y z
N MET A 1 -20.58 -18.91 5.40
CA MET A 1 -19.86 -20.13 5.03
C MET A 1 -18.74 -19.72 4.10
N GLY A 2 -17.52 -19.58 4.60
CA GLY A 2 -16.36 -19.34 3.72
C GLY A 2 -15.97 -20.66 3.09
N GLU A 3 -15.86 -20.70 1.76
CA GLU A 3 -15.24 -21.83 1.06
C GLU A 3 -13.83 -22.04 1.62
N GLU A 4 -13.60 -23.22 2.19
CA GLU A 4 -12.27 -23.66 2.58
C GLU A 4 -11.41 -23.74 1.31
N ARG A 5 -10.50 -22.76 1.15
CA ARG A 5 -9.61 -22.72 0.00
C ARG A 5 -8.66 -23.92 0.06
N VAL A 6 -8.94 -24.90 -0.79
CA VAL A 6 -8.12 -26.10 -1.00
C VAL A 6 -6.67 -25.66 -1.31
N PRO A 7 -5.64 -26.26 -0.69
CA PRO A 7 -4.24 -26.03 -1.08
C PRO A 7 -4.10 -26.22 -2.59
N GLY A 8 -3.67 -25.15 -3.27
CA GLY A 8 -3.66 -25.07 -4.72
C GLY A 8 -2.25 -25.13 -5.25
N LEU A 9 -2.08 -25.84 -6.36
CA LEU A 9 -0.93 -25.62 -7.24
C LEU A 9 -0.89 -24.15 -7.63
N PHE A 10 0.26 -23.49 -7.49
CA PHE A 10 0.42 -22.15 -8.03
C PHE A 10 0.28 -22.24 -9.54
N GLU A 11 -0.79 -21.65 -10.10
CA GLU A 11 -0.92 -21.47 -11.54
C GLU A 11 0.25 -20.60 -12.00
N ASN A 12 1.32 -21.23 -12.46
CA ASN A 12 2.43 -20.48 -12.99
C ASN A 12 2.22 -20.20 -14.47
N ARG A 13 1.91 -18.95 -14.80
CA ARG A 13 1.86 -18.39 -16.16
C ARG A 13 3.24 -17.91 -16.64
N PHE A 14 4.32 -18.64 -16.35
CA PHE A 14 5.54 -18.44 -17.12
C PHE A 14 5.48 -19.25 -18.41
N PRO A 15 5.85 -18.63 -19.53
CA PRO A 15 5.58 -19.16 -20.84
C PRO A 15 6.58 -20.29 -21.17
N VAL A 16 6.07 -21.33 -21.81
CA VAL A 16 6.83 -22.01 -22.87
C VAL A 16 7.56 -20.96 -23.72
N PRO A 17 8.78 -21.20 -24.25
CA PRO A 17 9.45 -20.22 -25.10
C PRO A 17 8.48 -19.69 -26.18
N GLY A 18 8.08 -18.41 -26.09
CA GLY A 18 7.10 -17.76 -26.98
C GLY A 18 5.70 -17.42 -26.41
N GLY A 19 5.38 -17.73 -25.16
CA GLY A 19 4.08 -17.36 -24.53
C GLY A 19 4.04 -15.97 -23.87
N PRO A 20 2.84 -15.44 -23.55
CA PRO A 20 2.65 -14.05 -23.15
C PRO A 20 3.25 -13.73 -21.77
N VAL A 21 3.63 -12.46 -21.63
CA VAL A 21 4.36 -11.91 -20.49
C VAL A 21 3.54 -11.97 -19.20
N ASP A 22 4.26 -12.40 -18.17
CA ASP A 22 3.96 -12.47 -16.75
C ASP A 22 3.12 -11.28 -16.26
N SER A 23 1.89 -11.53 -15.83
CA SER A 23 1.06 -10.50 -15.22
C SER A 23 0.22 -11.05 -14.08
N CYS A 24 0.69 -10.78 -12.85
CA CYS A 24 -0.12 -10.98 -11.65
C CYS A 24 -1.33 -10.04 -11.67
N GLY A 25 -2.55 -10.57 -11.50
CA GLY A 25 -3.76 -9.75 -11.36
C GLY A 25 -3.82 -8.96 -10.05
N CYS A 26 -3.01 -9.35 -9.05
CA CYS A 26 -2.96 -8.79 -7.70
C CYS A 26 -2.64 -7.28 -7.65
N VAL A 27 -1.96 -6.75 -8.67
CA VAL A 27 -1.60 -5.33 -8.79
C VAL A 27 -2.31 -4.61 -9.95
N ARG A 28 -3.15 -5.32 -10.71
CA ARG A 28 -3.89 -4.75 -11.86
C ARG A 28 -5.17 -4.03 -11.46
N SER A 29 -5.72 -4.34 -10.29
CA SER A 29 -6.89 -3.62 -9.75
C SER A 29 -6.42 -2.52 -8.78
N ARG A 30 -7.13 -1.39 -8.74
CA ARG A 30 -6.90 -0.29 -7.75
C ARG A 30 -6.93 -0.76 -6.28
N ARG A 31 -7.29 -2.02 -6.02
CA ARG A 31 -7.28 -2.69 -4.71
C ARG A 31 -6.19 -3.76 -4.68
N VAL A 32 -4.99 -3.38 -4.24
CA VAL A 32 -3.89 -4.33 -4.01
C VAL A 32 -4.25 -5.28 -2.86
N ARG A 33 -3.96 -6.58 -3.02
CA ARG A 33 -4.25 -7.63 -2.04
C ARG A 33 -3.07 -8.57 -1.86
N PHE A 34 -3.05 -9.28 -0.74
CA PHE A 34 -2.14 -10.40 -0.54
C PHE A 34 -2.47 -11.58 -1.46
N HIS A 35 -1.42 -12.35 -1.78
CA HIS A 35 -1.55 -13.69 -2.33
C HIS A 35 -2.15 -14.63 -1.28
N GLY A 36 -3.33 -15.17 -1.59
CA GLY A 36 -4.10 -16.06 -0.71
C GLY A 36 -3.83 -17.56 -0.92
N GLU A 37 -3.01 -17.89 -1.90
CA GLU A 37 -2.64 -19.26 -2.26
C GLU A 37 -1.85 -19.90 -1.12
N ARG A 38 -2.24 -21.10 -0.70
CA ARG A 38 -1.51 -21.91 0.30
C ARG A 38 -0.56 -22.86 -0.40
N GLN A 39 0.61 -23.07 0.17
CA GLN A 39 1.60 -23.98 -0.40
C GLN A 39 1.17 -25.44 -0.24
N ASP A 40 1.05 -26.16 -1.35
CA ASP A 40 0.90 -27.62 -1.33
C ASP A 40 2.24 -28.25 -0.89
N VAL A 41 2.27 -28.78 0.33
CA VAL A 41 3.45 -29.42 0.92
C VAL A 41 3.64 -30.87 0.48
N SER A 42 2.69 -31.43 -0.26
CA SER A 42 2.79 -32.77 -0.85
C SER A 42 3.34 -32.76 -2.29
N ALA A 43 3.43 -31.57 -2.90
CA ALA A 43 3.88 -31.42 -4.27
C ALA A 43 5.36 -31.86 -4.46
N PRO A 44 5.72 -32.53 -5.56
CA PRO A 44 7.09 -32.99 -5.82
C PRO A 44 8.15 -31.89 -5.72
N GLY A 45 7.85 -30.68 -6.18
CA GLY A 45 8.75 -29.53 -6.10
C GLY A 45 8.96 -29.02 -4.67
N TRP A 46 7.93 -29.09 -3.82
CA TRP A 46 8.06 -28.75 -2.41
C TRP A 46 8.89 -29.78 -1.65
N LEU A 47 8.63 -31.08 -1.89
CA LEU A 47 9.40 -32.17 -1.29
C LEU A 47 10.88 -32.04 -1.67
N ARG A 48 11.17 -31.83 -2.97
CA ARG A 48 12.55 -31.65 -3.44
C ARG A 48 13.21 -30.40 -2.87
N LEU A 49 12.50 -29.28 -2.77
CA LEU A 49 13.02 -28.08 -2.12
C LEU A 49 13.37 -28.33 -0.64
N SER A 50 12.49 -29.04 0.07
CA SER A 50 12.69 -29.38 1.48
C SER A 50 13.90 -30.30 1.68
N GLU A 51 14.12 -31.26 0.79
CA GLU A 51 15.34 -32.08 0.74
C GLU A 51 16.59 -31.23 0.53
N LEU A 52 16.59 -30.33 -0.47
CA LEU A 52 17.73 -29.45 -0.73
C LEU A 52 18.08 -28.57 0.47
N VAL A 53 17.08 -28.10 1.21
CA VAL A 53 17.30 -27.37 2.47
C VAL A 53 17.92 -28.28 3.53
N ALA A 54 17.43 -29.51 3.69
CA ALA A 54 18.01 -30.46 4.64
C ALA A 54 19.46 -30.83 4.28
N GLU A 55 19.75 -31.07 3.00
CA GLU A 55 21.10 -31.32 2.48
C GLU A 55 22.04 -30.14 2.80
N ALA A 56 21.61 -28.90 2.53
CA ALA A 56 22.39 -27.70 2.82
C ALA A 56 22.60 -27.45 4.32
N ALA A 57 21.63 -27.82 5.16
CA ALA A 57 21.77 -27.76 6.61
C ALA A 57 22.80 -28.78 7.10
N ALA A 58 22.81 -29.99 6.51
CA ALA A 58 23.69 -31.08 6.89
C ALA A 58 25.15 -30.85 6.48
N ASP A 59 25.39 -30.36 5.26
CA ASP A 59 26.74 -30.09 4.77
C ASP A 59 27.30 -28.72 5.18
N GLY A 60 26.44 -27.80 5.63
CA GLY A 60 26.84 -26.49 6.11
C GLY A 60 27.43 -25.59 5.03
N ARG A 61 27.03 -25.78 3.76
CA ARG A 61 27.48 -24.94 2.64
C ARG A 61 27.19 -23.45 2.89
N GLU A 62 28.08 -22.61 2.38
CA GLU A 62 27.94 -21.15 2.49
C GLU A 62 27.11 -20.53 1.36
N GLU A 63 26.94 -21.25 0.23
CA GLU A 63 26.08 -20.82 -0.88
C GLU A 63 24.88 -21.75 -1.04
N PHE A 64 23.68 -21.18 -1.18
CA PHE A 64 22.46 -21.92 -1.42
C PHE A 64 21.64 -21.32 -2.55
N ALA A 65 21.51 -22.09 -3.63
CA ALA A 65 20.74 -21.75 -4.83
C ALA A 65 19.75 -22.89 -5.15
N PRO A 66 18.71 -23.10 -4.30
CA PRO A 66 17.87 -24.30 -4.36
C PRO A 66 17.17 -24.48 -5.71
N LEU A 67 16.86 -23.38 -6.40
CA LEU A 67 16.11 -23.43 -7.65
C LEU A 67 16.89 -24.09 -8.78
N GLU A 68 18.23 -24.06 -8.74
CA GLU A 68 19.08 -24.78 -9.72
C GLU A 68 18.87 -26.29 -9.66
N GLY A 69 18.55 -26.83 -8.48
CA GLY A 69 18.25 -28.24 -8.26
C GLY A 69 16.79 -28.64 -8.55
N LEU A 70 15.95 -27.72 -9.03
CA LEU A 70 14.54 -27.96 -9.36
C LEU A 70 14.32 -27.91 -10.88
N THR A 71 13.54 -28.86 -11.40
CA THR A 71 13.04 -28.79 -12.78
C THR A 71 12.12 -27.60 -12.98
N GLY A 72 11.92 -27.19 -14.24
CA GLY A 72 10.98 -26.11 -14.56
C GLY A 72 9.57 -26.36 -14.02
N GLU A 73 9.12 -27.62 -13.96
CA GLU A 73 7.83 -28.02 -13.37
C GLU A 73 7.80 -27.92 -11.86
N GLN A 74 8.82 -28.47 -11.19
CA GLN A 74 8.94 -28.38 -9.74
C GLN A 74 8.98 -26.93 -9.25
N ARG A 75 9.66 -26.03 -9.97
CA ARG A 75 9.66 -24.59 -9.65
C ARG A 75 8.27 -23.97 -9.67
N ARG A 76 7.34 -24.45 -10.51
CA ARG A 76 5.96 -23.93 -10.57
C ARG A 76 5.14 -24.30 -9.33
N GLN A 77 5.55 -25.33 -8.61
CA GLN A 77 4.84 -25.83 -7.45
C GLN A 77 5.24 -25.11 -6.16
N VAL A 78 6.19 -24.17 -6.22
CA VAL A 78 6.77 -23.49 -5.06
C VAL A 78 6.45 -22.00 -5.11
N GLY A 79 5.62 -21.53 -4.17
CA GLY A 79 5.29 -20.11 -3.99
C GLY A 79 5.79 -19.50 -2.67
N THR A 80 6.36 -20.30 -1.78
CA THR A 80 7.10 -19.84 -0.59
C THR A 80 8.28 -20.76 -0.31
N LEU A 81 9.16 -20.39 0.62
CA LEU A 81 10.19 -21.30 1.15
C LEU A 81 9.66 -22.07 2.37
N PRO A 82 10.19 -23.27 2.67
CA PRO A 82 9.87 -23.99 3.90
C PRO A 82 10.43 -23.27 5.13
N ALA A 83 9.72 -23.37 6.25
CA ALA A 83 10.16 -22.81 7.54
C ALA A 83 11.56 -23.33 7.97
N SER A 84 11.93 -24.53 7.53
CA SER A 84 13.26 -25.11 7.74
C SER A 84 14.40 -24.29 7.12
N ILE A 85 14.12 -23.31 6.24
CA ILE A 85 15.14 -22.39 5.73
C ILE A 85 15.90 -21.67 6.85
N GLY A 86 15.23 -21.40 7.98
CA GLY A 86 15.85 -20.77 9.15
C GLY A 86 16.95 -21.62 9.82
N THR A 87 17.02 -22.92 9.50
CA THR A 87 18.07 -23.83 10.00
C THR A 87 19.41 -23.65 9.31
N LEU A 88 19.44 -22.97 8.15
CA LEU A 88 20.63 -22.73 7.34
C LEU A 88 21.53 -21.64 7.95
N THR A 89 22.01 -21.88 9.16
CA THR A 89 22.77 -20.93 9.98
C THR A 89 24.17 -20.63 9.43
N ARG A 90 24.68 -21.44 8.48
CA ARG A 90 25.99 -21.26 7.83
C ARG A 90 25.93 -20.62 6.44
N VAL A 91 24.76 -20.58 5.81
CA VAL A 91 24.61 -20.00 4.48
C VAL A 91 24.83 -18.49 4.53
N ARG A 92 25.74 -18.01 3.69
CA ARG A 92 26.09 -16.60 3.50
C ARG A 92 25.45 -16.00 2.26
N HIS A 93 25.26 -16.79 1.20
CA HIS A 93 24.67 -16.33 -0.07
C HIS A 93 23.42 -17.14 -0.40
N LEU A 94 22.25 -16.50 -0.38
CA LEU A 94 20.97 -17.10 -0.77
C LEU A 94 20.51 -16.54 -2.13
N ARG A 95 20.57 -17.38 -3.17
CA ARG A 95 20.16 -17.03 -4.53
C ARG A 95 18.82 -17.68 -4.88
N LEU A 96 17.81 -16.87 -5.17
CA LEU A 96 16.43 -17.29 -5.49
C LEU A 96 16.01 -16.75 -6.86
N TYR A 97 16.92 -16.75 -7.84
CA TYR A 97 16.67 -16.25 -9.18
C TYR A 97 15.62 -17.08 -9.93
N GLY A 98 14.71 -16.42 -10.66
CA GLY A 98 13.69 -17.08 -11.47
C GLY A 98 12.66 -17.84 -10.64
N SER A 99 12.39 -17.37 -9.42
CA SER A 99 11.42 -17.99 -8.53
C SER A 99 9.98 -17.54 -8.82
N ASN A 100 9.02 -18.38 -8.43
CA ASN A 100 7.59 -18.05 -8.42
C ASN A 100 7.11 -17.65 -7.04
N LEU A 101 8.06 -17.29 -6.17
CA LEU A 101 7.76 -16.95 -4.80
C LEU A 101 6.81 -15.75 -4.77
N VAL A 102 5.76 -15.89 -3.99
CA VAL A 102 4.82 -14.83 -3.63
C VAL A 102 5.10 -14.32 -2.22
N ARG A 103 5.81 -15.13 -1.41
CA ARG A 103 6.14 -14.85 -0.01
C ARG A 103 7.51 -15.42 0.35
N ILE A 104 8.11 -14.83 1.39
CA ILE A 104 9.27 -15.35 2.10
C ILE A 104 8.83 -15.60 3.56
N PRO A 105 9.12 -16.77 4.15
CA PRO A 105 8.70 -17.09 5.51
C PRO A 105 9.49 -16.26 6.56
N PRO A 106 8.90 -15.89 7.71
CA PRO A 106 9.59 -15.16 8.77
C PRO A 106 10.79 -15.92 9.34
N GLU A 107 10.80 -17.25 9.25
CA GLU A 107 11.91 -18.11 9.68
C GLU A 107 13.23 -17.81 8.94
N ILE A 108 13.23 -17.05 7.85
CA ILE A 108 14.46 -16.52 7.24
C ILE A 108 15.33 -15.74 8.25
N GLY A 109 14.73 -15.17 9.31
CA GLY A 109 15.45 -14.55 10.42
C GLY A 109 16.40 -15.49 11.18
N GLY A 110 16.22 -16.81 11.04
CA GLY A 110 17.11 -17.83 11.61
C GLY A 110 18.46 -17.98 10.88
N MET A 111 18.58 -17.47 9.65
CA MET A 111 19.80 -17.56 8.83
C MET A 111 20.87 -16.57 9.28
N ARG A 112 21.43 -16.77 10.49
CA ARG A 112 22.31 -15.80 11.19
C ARG A 112 23.59 -15.43 10.42
N SER A 113 24.05 -16.27 9.50
CA SER A 113 25.23 -15.99 8.67
C SER A 113 24.92 -15.36 7.31
N LEU A 114 23.66 -15.06 7.00
CA LEU A 114 23.28 -14.56 5.69
C LEU A 114 23.86 -13.15 5.44
N GLU A 115 24.70 -13.03 4.41
CA GLU A 115 25.36 -11.80 3.99
C GLU A 115 24.73 -11.21 2.72
N GLU A 116 24.31 -12.08 1.77
CA GLU A 116 23.70 -11.69 0.50
C GLU A 116 22.36 -12.42 0.25
N PHE A 117 21.31 -11.64 0.01
CA PHE A 117 19.97 -12.13 -0.32
C PHE A 117 19.53 -11.64 -1.71
N THR A 118 19.43 -12.58 -2.67
CA THR A 118 19.17 -12.25 -4.08
C THR A 118 17.95 -13.00 -4.62
N PRO A 119 16.72 -12.48 -4.39
CA PRO A 119 15.49 -12.98 -5.01
C PRO A 119 15.15 -12.30 -6.34
N TYR A 120 16.11 -11.57 -6.93
CA TYR A 120 15.95 -10.82 -8.18
C TYR A 120 15.27 -11.65 -9.28
N THR A 121 14.41 -11.01 -10.09
CA THR A 121 13.45 -11.58 -11.07
C THR A 121 12.21 -12.29 -10.52
N SER A 122 11.96 -12.22 -9.21
CA SER A 122 10.68 -12.67 -8.63
C SER A 122 9.61 -11.58 -8.72
N TYR A 123 8.85 -11.53 -9.82
CA TYR A 123 7.88 -10.45 -10.09
C TYR A 123 6.59 -10.51 -9.23
N ARG A 124 6.40 -11.59 -8.47
CA ARG A 124 5.28 -11.77 -7.53
C ARG A 124 5.67 -11.51 -6.06
N LEU A 125 6.96 -11.29 -5.78
CA LEU A 125 7.42 -10.85 -4.47
C LEU A 125 7.23 -9.34 -4.34
N HIS A 126 6.10 -8.96 -3.75
CA HIS A 126 5.75 -7.56 -3.54
C HIS A 126 6.22 -7.00 -2.19
N TRP A 127 6.52 -7.89 -1.23
CA TRP A 127 6.90 -7.56 0.14
C TRP A 127 7.73 -8.66 0.80
N PHE A 128 8.31 -8.37 1.96
CA PHE A 128 9.17 -9.27 2.71
C PHE A 128 8.85 -9.31 4.22
N PRO A 129 9.19 -10.39 4.94
CA PRO A 129 9.06 -10.45 6.39
C PRO A 129 10.05 -9.50 7.07
N TYR A 130 9.63 -8.84 8.16
CA TYR A 130 10.47 -7.90 8.93
C TYR A 130 11.78 -8.51 9.43
N GLU A 131 11.81 -9.83 9.62
CA GLU A 131 12.97 -10.60 10.07
C GLU A 131 14.21 -10.39 9.19
N LEU A 132 14.06 -10.07 7.90
CA LEU A 132 15.19 -9.68 7.05
C LEU A 132 15.94 -8.44 7.54
N ALA A 133 15.24 -7.46 8.14
CA ALA A 133 15.86 -6.26 8.69
C ALA A 133 16.63 -6.51 9.99
N ARG A 134 16.40 -7.66 10.65
CA ARG A 134 17.09 -8.05 11.89
C ARG A 134 18.26 -9.00 11.66
N LEU A 135 18.52 -9.43 10.43
CA LEU A 135 19.65 -10.30 10.14
C LEU A 135 20.97 -9.57 10.41
N PRO A 136 21.82 -10.09 11.33
CA PRO A 136 22.96 -9.32 11.85
C PRO A 136 24.08 -9.11 10.83
N LEU A 137 24.19 -9.99 9.84
CA LEU A 137 25.26 -9.97 8.83
C LEU A 137 24.77 -9.61 7.42
N LEU A 138 23.48 -9.36 7.22
CA LEU A 138 22.95 -9.08 5.90
C LEU A 138 23.46 -7.71 5.41
N ARG A 139 24.28 -7.72 4.36
CA ARG A 139 24.98 -6.54 3.81
C ARG A 139 24.65 -6.25 2.35
N ARG A 140 24.04 -7.19 1.65
CA ARG A 140 23.61 -7.00 0.27
C ARG A 140 22.25 -7.65 0.04
N SER A 141 21.36 -6.90 -0.59
CA SER A 141 20.16 -7.42 -1.20
C SER A 141 20.13 -7.02 -2.66
N THR A 142 19.57 -7.88 -3.51
CA THR A 142 19.25 -7.54 -4.90
C THR A 142 17.81 -7.97 -5.16
N VAL A 143 16.89 -7.01 -5.06
CA VAL A 143 15.45 -7.24 -5.26
C VAL A 143 14.91 -6.51 -6.49
N SER A 144 13.86 -7.04 -7.10
CA SER A 144 13.18 -6.34 -8.20
C SER A 144 12.28 -5.23 -7.66
N THR A 145 12.75 -3.98 -7.68
CA THR A 145 11.97 -2.84 -7.17
C THR A 145 10.64 -2.66 -7.90
N ARG A 146 10.54 -3.04 -9.18
CA ARG A 146 9.33 -2.85 -10.01
C ARG A 146 8.08 -3.54 -9.47
N ALA A 147 8.24 -4.57 -8.66
CA ALA A 147 7.13 -5.31 -8.06
C ALA A 147 6.82 -4.86 -6.62
N LEU A 148 7.67 -4.06 -5.97
CA LEU A 148 7.51 -3.79 -4.54
C LEU A 148 6.37 -2.83 -4.23
N TYR A 149 5.60 -3.15 -3.20
CA TYR A 149 4.72 -2.18 -2.57
C TYR A 149 5.53 -0.99 -2.06
N GLY A 150 4.93 0.19 -2.08
CA GLY A 150 5.59 1.37 -1.59
C GLY A 150 6.64 1.96 -2.53
N ASN A 151 6.92 1.33 -3.69
CA ASN A 151 7.91 1.85 -4.62
C ASN A 151 7.42 3.18 -5.23
N PRO A 152 8.17 4.29 -5.09
CA PRO A 152 7.77 5.59 -5.63
C PRO A 152 7.68 5.63 -7.16
N LYS A 153 8.43 4.78 -7.88
CA LYS A 153 8.42 4.74 -9.34
C LYS A 153 7.17 4.06 -9.91
N THR A 154 6.75 2.95 -9.32
CA THR A 154 5.59 2.17 -9.78
C THR A 154 4.31 2.51 -9.02
N ARG A 155 4.41 3.27 -7.92
CA ARG A 155 3.31 3.74 -7.07
C ARG A 155 2.36 2.63 -6.60
N LEU A 156 2.88 1.41 -6.43
CA LEU A 156 2.10 0.30 -5.91
C LEU A 156 1.74 0.60 -4.44
N PRO A 157 0.45 0.71 -4.08
CA PRO A 157 0.07 0.93 -2.70
C PRO A 157 0.26 -0.35 -1.88
N PHE A 158 0.40 -0.18 -0.58
CA PHE A 158 0.39 -1.29 0.37
C PHE A 158 -1.04 -1.82 0.58
N PRO A 159 -1.24 -3.16 0.61
CA PRO A 159 -2.51 -3.75 1.05
C PRO A 159 -2.93 -3.21 2.42
N VAL A 160 -4.23 -2.96 2.59
CA VAL A 160 -4.77 -2.61 3.91
C VAL A 160 -4.72 -3.84 4.82
N LEU A 161 -4.10 -3.68 5.98
CA LEU A 161 -3.97 -4.74 6.98
C LEU A 161 -5.25 -4.88 7.80
N ALA A 162 -5.70 -6.11 7.99
CA ALA A 162 -6.90 -6.43 8.75
C ALA A 162 -6.78 -5.97 10.22
N GLU A 163 -7.92 -5.64 10.82
CA GLU A 163 -8.05 -5.48 12.27
C GLU A 163 -8.27 -6.84 12.93
N PRO A 164 -7.68 -7.10 14.11
CA PRO A 164 -8.04 -8.26 14.93
C PRO A 164 -9.53 -8.21 15.28
N ALA A 165 -10.35 -8.98 14.56
CA ALA A 165 -11.73 -9.24 14.96
C ALA A 165 -11.75 -10.41 15.96
N ALA A 166 -12.71 -10.39 16.89
CA ALA A 166 -12.83 -11.38 17.95
C ALA A 166 -12.89 -12.82 17.42
N ALA A 167 -11.86 -13.60 17.77
CA ALA A 167 -11.74 -15.06 17.79
C ALA A 167 -12.18 -15.87 16.54
N GLY A 168 -11.21 -16.52 15.90
CA GLY A 168 -11.36 -17.61 14.91
C GLY A 168 -10.00 -18.34 14.73
N PRO A 169 -9.98 -19.59 14.24
CA PRO A 169 -8.98 -20.62 14.57
C PRO A 169 -7.54 -20.28 14.19
N GLY A 170 -6.58 -20.88 14.89
CA GLY A 170 -5.15 -20.52 14.93
C GLY A 170 -4.32 -20.59 13.64
N ALA A 171 -4.93 -20.80 12.48
CA ALA A 171 -4.28 -20.66 11.17
C ALA A 171 -4.74 -19.35 10.52
N LEU A 172 -3.80 -18.46 10.22
CA LEU A 172 -4.11 -17.21 9.54
C LEU A 172 -4.41 -17.50 8.06
N ASP A 173 -5.40 -16.80 7.50
CA ASP A 173 -5.63 -16.78 6.05
C ASP A 173 -4.60 -15.85 5.38
N PRO A 174 -3.69 -16.34 4.52
CA PRO A 174 -2.70 -15.52 3.83
C PRO A 174 -3.33 -14.41 2.98
N ALA A 175 -4.56 -14.59 2.50
CA ALA A 175 -5.26 -13.57 1.72
C ALA A 175 -5.62 -12.33 2.55
N VAL A 176 -5.73 -12.52 3.87
CA VAL A 176 -6.13 -11.48 4.84
C VAL A 176 -4.91 -10.96 5.59
N TRP A 177 -4.05 -11.86 6.06
CA TRP A 177 -2.94 -11.57 6.97
C TRP A 177 -1.57 -11.59 6.30
N GLY A 178 -1.47 -12.00 5.03
CA GLY A 178 -0.20 -12.15 4.31
C GLY A 178 0.66 -13.34 4.76
N VAL A 179 0.38 -13.94 5.91
CA VAL A 179 1.10 -15.07 6.50
C VAL A 179 0.14 -16.19 6.90
N GLU A 180 0.66 -17.41 6.97
CA GLU A 180 -0.09 -18.59 7.44
C GLU A 180 -0.02 -18.76 8.97
N SER A 181 1.03 -18.22 9.60
CA SER A 181 1.26 -18.24 11.03
C SER A 181 1.99 -16.97 11.47
N ALA A 182 1.74 -16.56 12.72
CA ALA A 182 2.42 -15.44 13.38
C ALA A 182 2.54 -15.75 14.88
N GLY A 183 3.19 -16.86 15.22
CA GLY A 183 3.29 -17.33 16.61
C GLY A 183 4.30 -16.52 17.46
N VAL A 184 5.23 -15.84 16.80
CA VAL A 184 6.33 -15.10 17.42
C VAL A 184 6.29 -13.66 16.90
N CYS A 185 6.56 -12.72 17.81
CA CYS A 185 6.64 -11.30 17.51
C CYS A 185 7.87 -11.02 16.66
N SER A 186 7.67 -10.39 15.50
CA SER A 186 8.74 -9.99 14.60
C SER A 186 9.76 -9.03 15.23
N VAL A 187 9.43 -8.38 16.35
CA VAL A 187 10.29 -7.36 16.98
C VAL A 187 11.06 -7.93 18.17
N CYS A 188 10.35 -8.51 19.15
CA CYS A 188 10.94 -8.94 20.43
C CYS A 188 11.11 -10.45 20.57
N ASP A 189 10.75 -11.24 19.56
CA ASP A 189 10.74 -12.71 19.60
C ASP A 189 9.84 -13.33 20.70
N GLY A 190 9.02 -12.52 21.37
CA GLY A 190 8.03 -12.98 22.34
C GLY A 190 6.79 -13.59 21.68
N PRO A 191 5.96 -14.33 22.42
CA PRO A 191 4.77 -14.99 21.88
C PRO A 191 3.70 -13.97 21.44
N VAL A 192 2.99 -14.29 20.37
CA VAL A 192 1.78 -13.57 19.95
C VAL A 192 0.56 -14.38 20.39
N ALA A 193 -0.34 -13.75 21.15
CA ALA A 193 -1.52 -14.40 21.75
C ALA A 193 -2.65 -14.65 20.71
N GLY A 194 -2.35 -15.42 19.66
CA GLY A 194 -3.25 -15.69 18.54
C GLY A 194 -3.65 -14.44 17.76
N VAL A 195 -4.70 -14.55 16.95
CA VAL A 195 -5.19 -13.46 16.08
C VAL A 195 -5.53 -12.20 16.89
N ALA A 196 -6.10 -12.35 18.08
CA ALA A 196 -6.49 -11.23 18.94
C ALA A 196 -5.29 -10.43 19.49
N GLY A 197 -4.14 -11.09 19.70
CA GLY A 197 -2.90 -10.44 20.13
C GLY A 197 -2.04 -9.89 19.00
N LEU A 198 -2.32 -10.28 17.75
CA LEU A 198 -1.54 -9.91 16.58
C LEU A 198 -1.81 -8.46 16.17
N ARG A 199 -0.73 -7.68 16.07
CA ARG A 199 -0.76 -6.31 15.54
C ARG A 199 0.13 -6.25 14.33
N GLN A 200 -0.46 -6.17 13.14
CA GLN A 200 0.30 -6.06 11.91
C GLN A 200 0.54 -4.61 11.51
N ALA A 201 1.74 -4.34 11.01
CA ALA A 201 2.09 -3.07 10.39
C ALA A 201 3.00 -3.27 9.19
N TRP A 202 2.93 -2.34 8.25
CA TRP A 202 3.93 -2.16 7.22
C TRP A 202 4.98 -1.18 7.69
N VAL A 203 6.24 -1.43 7.36
CA VAL A 203 7.33 -0.48 7.51
C VAL A 203 8.30 -0.60 6.34
N SER A 204 8.83 0.51 5.84
CA SER A 204 9.85 0.50 4.78
C SER A 204 11.22 0.77 5.37
N LEU A 205 12.08 -0.26 5.44
CA LEU A 205 13.42 -0.13 6.03
C LEU A 205 14.50 -0.50 5.03
N ARG A 206 15.69 0.09 5.23
CA ARG A 206 16.90 -0.39 4.55
C ARG A 206 17.28 -1.73 5.15
N THR A 207 17.16 -2.79 4.35
CA THR A 207 17.87 -4.03 4.65
C THR A 207 19.23 -3.92 4.00
N SER A 208 20.30 -4.15 4.74
CA SER A 208 21.62 -4.39 4.13
C SER A 208 22.21 -3.20 3.35
N GLY A 209 21.88 -1.96 3.74
CA GLY A 209 22.49 -0.74 3.21
C GLY A 209 22.15 -0.34 1.75
N SER A 210 21.66 -1.26 0.91
CA SER A 210 21.37 -1.00 -0.51
C SER A 210 19.89 -0.73 -0.79
N ASP A 211 19.00 -1.72 -0.56
CA ASP A 211 17.59 -1.62 -0.92
C ASP A 211 16.71 -1.20 0.26
N VAL A 212 15.66 -0.43 -0.06
CA VAL A 212 14.56 -0.17 0.87
C VAL A 212 13.46 -1.17 0.58
N LEU A 213 13.17 -2.05 1.55
CA LEU A 213 12.19 -3.11 1.40
C LEU A 213 10.89 -2.75 2.13
N PRO A 214 9.71 -3.04 1.54
CA PRO A 214 8.44 -3.05 2.26
C PRO A 214 8.36 -4.31 3.13
N LEU A 215 8.36 -4.12 4.45
CA LEU A 215 8.40 -5.17 5.45
C LEU A 215 7.05 -5.31 6.16
N LEU A 216 6.55 -6.55 6.21
CA LEU A 216 5.38 -6.91 7.03
C LEU A 216 5.86 -7.28 8.43
N VAL A 217 5.37 -6.54 9.44
CA VAL A 217 5.67 -6.75 10.85
C VAL A 217 4.49 -7.47 11.51
N ASN A 218 4.76 -8.56 12.22
CA ASN A 218 3.79 -9.25 13.07
C ASN A 218 4.13 -8.99 14.55
N ALA A 219 3.54 -7.96 15.17
CA ALA A 219 3.90 -7.55 16.53
C ALA A 219 2.93 -8.08 17.61
N CYS A 220 3.43 -8.30 18.83
CA CYS A 220 2.61 -8.72 19.98
C CYS A 220 1.99 -7.54 20.76
N SER A 221 2.46 -6.30 20.55
CA SER A 221 2.06 -5.12 21.31
C SER A 221 2.27 -3.83 20.52
N SER A 222 1.59 -2.74 20.92
CA SER A 222 1.88 -1.41 20.37
C SER A 222 3.31 -0.97 20.70
N GLY A 223 3.81 -1.27 21.91
CA GLY A 223 5.20 -0.96 22.27
C GLY A 223 6.24 -1.62 21.35
N CYS A 224 5.95 -2.81 20.79
CA CYS A 224 6.79 -3.40 19.75
C CYS A 224 6.71 -2.64 18.41
N LEU A 225 5.54 -2.11 18.05
CA LEU A 225 5.41 -1.26 16.86
C LEU A 225 6.12 0.09 17.04
N ASP A 226 6.00 0.69 18.23
CA ASP A 226 6.64 1.97 18.57
C ASP A 226 8.18 1.86 18.62
N ALA A 227 8.70 0.65 18.90
CA ALA A 227 10.13 0.36 18.88
C ALA A 227 10.72 0.13 17.47
N LEU A 228 9.90 0.18 16.42
CA LEU A 228 10.39 0.00 15.05
C LEU A 228 11.30 1.16 14.63
N PRO A 229 12.41 0.90 13.90
CA PRO A 229 13.27 1.95 13.39
C PRO A 229 12.55 2.92 12.46
N SER A 230 13.02 4.18 12.42
CA SER A 230 12.49 5.17 11.48
C SER A 230 12.84 4.82 10.03
N PRO A 231 11.86 4.87 9.10
CA PRO A 231 12.10 4.71 7.68
C PRO A 231 13.05 5.76 7.08
N PRO A 232 13.75 5.46 5.98
CA PRO A 232 14.52 6.46 5.22
C PRO A 232 13.65 7.59 4.68
N ALA A 233 14.28 8.75 4.41
CA ALA A 233 13.59 9.88 3.77
C ALA A 233 12.95 9.46 2.43
N GLY A 234 11.72 9.95 2.19
CA GLY A 234 10.92 9.62 1.00
C GLY A 234 10.02 8.40 1.16
N CYS A 235 10.14 7.64 2.25
CA CYS A 235 9.18 6.61 2.66
C CYS A 235 8.10 7.17 3.59
N LEU A 236 7.05 6.38 3.86
CA LEU A 236 6.07 6.74 4.88
C LEU A 236 6.73 6.85 6.27
N PRO A 237 6.34 7.83 7.11
CA PRO A 237 7.10 8.23 8.30
C PRO A 237 6.93 7.32 9.54
N GLY A 238 6.72 6.02 9.36
CA GLY A 238 6.59 5.08 10.47
C GLY A 238 5.78 3.83 10.11
N PRO A 239 5.51 2.96 11.11
CA PRO A 239 4.62 1.82 10.91
C PRO A 239 3.22 2.29 10.51
N HIS A 240 2.64 1.65 9.49
CA HIS A 240 1.33 2.02 8.96
C HIS A 240 0.52 0.78 8.57
N ARG A 241 -0.80 0.94 8.43
CA ARG A 241 -1.71 -0.19 8.15
C ARG A 241 -1.97 -0.44 6.67
N GLY A 242 -1.11 0.12 5.83
CA GLY A 242 -1.24 0.10 4.38
C GLY A 242 -1.86 1.38 3.84
N ARG A 243 -2.10 1.42 2.52
CA ARG A 243 -2.69 2.55 1.80
C ARG A 243 -1.73 3.79 1.66
N GLY A 244 -1.03 3.86 0.51
CA GLY A 244 -0.38 5.06 -0.09
C GLY A 244 1.13 5.30 0.06
N VAL A 245 1.86 5.61 -1.02
CA VAL A 245 3.21 6.22 -0.98
C VAL A 245 3.06 7.74 -0.88
N GLY A 246 3.73 8.39 0.07
CA GLY A 246 3.58 9.83 0.31
C GLY A 246 2.20 10.22 0.84
N GLY A 247 1.53 9.27 1.52
CA GLY A 247 0.19 9.41 2.06
C GLY A 247 -0.94 9.19 1.06
N LEU A 248 -0.70 9.20 -0.25
CA LEU A 248 -1.75 9.16 -1.29
C LEU A 248 -2.50 7.81 -1.31
N LEU A 249 -3.73 7.81 -0.79
CA LEU A 249 -4.67 6.71 -0.71
C LEU A 249 -5.33 6.34 -2.04
N GLU A 250 -5.72 7.34 -2.82
CA GLU A 250 -6.52 7.16 -4.03
C GLU A 250 -6.32 8.34 -4.97
N THR A 251 -6.42 8.10 -6.28
CA THR A 251 -6.52 9.15 -7.30
C THR A 251 -7.66 8.81 -8.26
N ALA A 252 -8.52 9.78 -8.49
CA ALA A 252 -9.57 9.72 -9.50
C ALA A 252 -9.46 10.94 -10.41
N GLU A 253 -9.71 10.72 -11.70
CA GLU A 253 -9.89 11.79 -12.68
C GLU A 253 -11.38 11.83 -12.98
N LEU A 254 -11.99 12.98 -12.76
CA LEU A 254 -13.41 13.25 -12.98
C LEU A 254 -13.54 14.35 -14.03
N GLU A 255 -14.65 14.33 -14.75
CA GLU A 255 -15.09 15.41 -15.63
C GLU A 255 -16.42 15.89 -15.08
N LEU A 256 -16.44 17.10 -14.53
CA LEU A 256 -17.59 17.65 -13.80
C LEU A 256 -18.02 18.97 -14.43
N PHE A 257 -19.32 19.13 -14.67
CA PHE A 257 -19.87 20.37 -15.24
C PHE A 257 -19.99 21.43 -14.15
N ALA A 258 -19.25 22.53 -14.25
CA ALA A 258 -19.23 23.55 -13.21
C ALA A 258 -20.42 24.52 -13.28
N ASP A 259 -21.65 24.03 -13.09
CA ASP A 259 -22.88 24.85 -13.14
C ASP A 259 -22.78 26.07 -12.22
N ARG A 260 -22.98 27.24 -12.81
CA ARG A 260 -22.88 28.55 -12.13
C ARG A 260 -21.54 28.72 -11.43
N PHE A 261 -20.47 28.25 -12.06
CA PHE A 261 -19.08 28.37 -11.64
C PHE A 261 -18.76 27.65 -10.32
N ARG A 262 -19.43 26.52 -10.04
CA ARG A 262 -19.34 25.83 -8.76
C ARG A 262 -19.17 24.33 -8.91
N LEU A 263 -18.34 23.77 -8.03
CA LEU A 263 -18.26 22.35 -7.71
C LEU A 263 -18.35 22.18 -6.20
N TYR A 264 -18.61 20.97 -5.72
CA TYR A 264 -18.89 20.70 -4.32
C TYR A 264 -18.05 19.54 -3.78
N VAL A 265 -17.67 19.66 -2.51
CA VAL A 265 -17.07 18.58 -1.72
C VAL A 265 -17.92 18.38 -0.48
N ARG A 266 -18.56 17.22 -0.32
CA ARG A 266 -19.59 16.98 0.72
C ARG A 266 -19.40 15.66 1.46
N ASP A 267 -19.79 15.61 2.72
CA ASP A 267 -20.03 14.35 3.44
C ASP A 267 -21.22 13.61 2.82
N GLN A 268 -21.12 12.29 2.67
CA GLN A 268 -22.20 11.48 2.09
C GLN A 268 -23.52 11.57 2.89
N GLY A 269 -23.44 11.82 4.20
CA GLY A 269 -24.60 11.99 5.08
C GLY A 269 -25.08 13.44 5.20
N ALA A 270 -24.58 14.37 4.38
CA ALA A 270 -25.07 15.74 4.34
C ALA A 270 -26.49 15.79 3.76
N ALA A 271 -27.37 16.61 4.35
CA ALA A 271 -28.75 16.77 3.88
C ALA A 271 -28.79 17.51 2.53
N ALA A 272 -29.71 17.13 1.64
CA ALA A 272 -29.88 17.77 0.33
C ALA A 272 -30.24 19.27 0.46
N ASP A 273 -31.17 19.60 1.37
CA ASP A 273 -31.74 20.95 1.55
C ASP A 273 -30.78 22.04 2.05
N THR A 274 -29.54 21.73 2.46
CA THR A 274 -28.60 22.75 2.94
C THR A 274 -27.86 23.47 1.82
N ALA A 275 -27.99 23.04 0.56
CA ALA A 275 -27.30 23.63 -0.58
C ALA A 275 -27.72 25.08 -0.90
N TRP A 276 -28.86 25.53 -0.38
CA TRP A 276 -29.45 26.84 -0.65
C TRP A 276 -29.85 27.62 0.61
N ALA A 277 -29.49 27.13 1.79
CA ALA A 277 -29.83 27.79 3.04
C ALA A 277 -29.07 29.12 3.16
N ASP A 278 -29.82 30.19 3.42
CA ASP A 278 -29.34 31.56 3.67
C ASP A 278 -28.08 31.59 4.55
N ALA A 279 -27.17 32.50 4.22
CA ALA A 279 -25.79 32.70 4.73
C ALA A 279 -25.60 32.88 6.25
N SER A 280 -26.58 32.50 7.07
CA SER A 280 -26.62 32.67 8.52
C SER A 280 -25.86 31.59 9.29
N ALA A 281 -25.58 30.42 8.69
CA ALA A 281 -24.70 29.40 9.28
C ALA A 281 -24.02 28.54 8.19
N PRO A 282 -22.68 28.50 8.11
CA PRO A 282 -21.99 27.65 7.13
C PRO A 282 -22.21 26.17 7.45
N ASP A 283 -22.76 25.42 6.49
CA ASP A 283 -22.81 23.95 6.57
C ASP A 283 -21.38 23.41 6.58
N ARG A 284 -20.93 22.92 7.73
CA ARG A 284 -19.55 22.43 7.92
C ARG A 284 -19.28 21.11 7.23
N ARG A 285 -20.32 20.45 6.69
CA ARG A 285 -20.23 19.18 5.95
C ARG A 285 -20.20 19.36 4.44
N SER A 286 -20.17 20.61 3.97
CA SER A 286 -20.15 20.97 2.56
C SER A 286 -19.15 22.10 2.30
N LEU A 287 -18.35 21.96 1.25
CA LEU A 287 -17.48 23.00 0.74
C LEU A 287 -17.81 23.27 -0.72
N VAL A 288 -17.84 24.55 -1.08
CA VAL A 288 -18.00 25.00 -2.46
C VAL A 288 -16.62 25.35 -3.02
N ILE A 289 -16.32 24.79 -4.19
CA ILE A 289 -15.16 25.14 -5.01
C ILE A 289 -15.65 26.09 -6.10
N SER A 290 -15.11 27.30 -6.14
CA SER A 290 -15.39 28.25 -7.23
C SER A 290 -14.47 27.99 -8.41
N THR A 291 -15.03 27.89 -9.61
CA THR A 291 -14.29 27.75 -10.87
C THR A 291 -14.25 29.09 -11.62
N SER A 292 -13.41 29.18 -12.65
CA SER A 292 -13.36 30.35 -13.56
C SER A 292 -14.27 30.20 -14.78
N THR A 293 -14.82 29.00 -14.99
CA THR A 293 -15.66 28.63 -16.11
C THR A 293 -16.99 28.00 -15.67
N ASP A 294 -17.98 28.09 -16.56
CA ASP A 294 -19.32 27.47 -16.49
C ASP A 294 -19.43 26.40 -17.60
N GLN A 295 -18.46 25.48 -17.58
CA GLN A 295 -18.22 24.42 -18.58
C GLN A 295 -17.72 23.17 -17.84
N ASP A 296 -17.45 22.10 -18.57
CA ASP A 296 -16.77 20.92 -18.03
C ASP A 296 -15.36 21.25 -17.52
N VAL A 297 -15.07 20.77 -16.31
CA VAL A 297 -13.80 20.96 -15.61
C VAL A 297 -13.18 19.59 -15.38
N ALA A 298 -11.89 19.47 -15.71
CA ALA A 298 -11.12 18.27 -15.42
C ALA A 298 -10.67 18.31 -13.95
N VAL A 299 -11.23 17.41 -13.13
CA VAL A 299 -11.00 17.37 -11.69
C VAL A 299 -10.17 16.14 -11.30
N THR A 300 -8.95 16.37 -10.84
CA THR A 300 -8.12 15.32 -10.23
C THR A 300 -8.36 15.29 -8.72
N VAL A 301 -9.01 14.24 -8.22
CA VAL A 301 -9.19 14.01 -6.78
C VAL A 301 -8.07 13.12 -6.26
N GLN A 302 -7.44 13.51 -5.16
CA GLN A 302 -6.36 12.77 -4.51
C GLN A 302 -6.61 12.67 -3.00
N VAL A 303 -6.80 11.45 -2.51
CA VAL A 303 -7.04 11.21 -1.08
C VAL A 303 -5.72 10.86 -0.41
N PHE A 304 -5.43 11.34 0.80
CA PHE A 304 -4.20 11.08 1.54
C PHE A 304 -4.47 10.67 3.00
N THR A 305 -3.54 9.94 3.61
CA THR A 305 -3.57 9.56 5.04
C THR A 305 -3.10 10.66 5.98
N ALA A 306 -2.35 11.63 5.45
CA ALA A 306 -1.75 12.74 6.16
C ALA A 306 -1.53 13.89 5.17
N GLU A 307 -1.02 15.02 5.65
CA GLU A 307 -0.80 16.20 4.82
C GLU A 307 0.07 15.88 3.58
N PRO A 308 -0.42 16.19 2.36
CA PRO A 308 0.32 15.93 1.14
C PRO A 308 1.50 16.90 0.95
N PRO A 309 2.58 16.50 0.25
CA PRO A 309 3.70 17.38 -0.04
C PRO A 309 3.26 18.69 -0.68
N ALA A 310 3.89 19.79 -0.26
CA ALA A 310 3.70 21.11 -0.85
C ALA A 310 4.04 21.07 -2.35
N ASP A 311 3.09 21.47 -3.19
CA ASP A 311 3.26 21.59 -4.65
C ASP A 311 2.71 22.92 -5.18
N HIS A 312 2.60 23.92 -4.30
CA HIS A 312 1.94 25.19 -4.56
C HIS A 312 2.53 25.93 -5.77
N ASP A 313 3.83 25.76 -6.03
CA ASP A 313 4.54 26.41 -7.13
C ASP A 313 3.98 26.07 -8.51
N ALA A 314 3.39 24.89 -8.67
CA ALA A 314 2.82 24.41 -9.93
C ALA A 314 1.42 24.98 -10.26
N PHE A 315 0.82 25.76 -9.35
CA PHE A 315 -0.57 26.22 -9.46
C PHE A 315 -0.71 27.74 -9.36
N ASP A 316 -1.72 28.30 -10.03
CA ASP A 316 -2.01 29.74 -10.02
C ASP A 316 -2.68 30.17 -8.72
N ARG A 317 -3.56 29.33 -8.18
CA ARG A 317 -4.28 29.57 -6.93
C ARG A 317 -4.38 28.27 -6.12
N VAL A 318 -4.07 28.35 -4.84
CA VAL A 318 -4.21 27.23 -3.89
C VAL A 318 -4.98 27.71 -2.67
N VAL A 319 -6.08 27.02 -2.36
CA VAL A 319 -6.95 27.30 -1.21
C VAL A 319 -7.06 26.04 -0.36
N GLU A 320 -7.07 26.20 0.95
CA GLU A 320 -7.32 25.12 1.89
C GLU A 320 -8.53 25.42 2.77
N ALA A 321 -9.37 24.42 3.00
CA ALA A 321 -10.52 24.51 3.89
C ALA A 321 -10.77 23.17 4.59
N THR A 322 -11.55 23.17 5.67
CA THR A 322 -11.86 21.97 6.44
C THR A 322 -13.34 21.58 6.25
N VAL A 323 -13.62 20.29 6.07
CA VAL A 323 -14.97 19.72 6.01
C VAL A 323 -15.14 18.65 7.09
N GLU A 324 -16.30 18.62 7.74
CA GLU A 324 -16.71 17.59 8.69
C GLU A 324 -17.28 16.39 7.93
N VAL A 325 -16.70 15.21 8.15
CA VAL A 325 -17.03 13.96 7.44
C VAL A 325 -17.34 12.85 8.45
N PRO A 326 -18.46 12.93 9.20
CA PRO A 326 -18.83 11.90 10.16
C PRO A 326 -19.15 10.55 9.51
N SER A 327 -19.54 10.54 8.23
CA SER A 327 -19.82 9.28 7.52
C SER A 327 -18.55 8.50 7.15
N GLY A 328 -17.38 9.14 7.20
CA GLY A 328 -16.14 8.59 6.66
C GLY A 328 -16.11 8.53 5.13
N ARG A 329 -17.04 9.22 4.44
CA ARG A 329 -17.11 9.27 2.98
C ARG A 329 -17.34 10.67 2.46
N VAL A 330 -16.45 11.11 1.58
CA VAL A 330 -16.53 12.38 0.87
C VAL A 330 -16.94 12.15 -0.57
N ALA A 331 -17.86 12.96 -1.08
CA ALA A 331 -18.19 13.01 -2.50
C ALA A 331 -17.67 14.32 -3.11
N VAL A 332 -17.23 14.25 -4.37
CA VAL A 332 -16.89 15.41 -5.20
C VAL A 332 -17.86 15.44 -6.38
N LEU A 333 -18.57 16.55 -6.57
CA LEU A 333 -19.77 16.63 -7.41
C LEU A 333 -19.91 18.00 -8.09
N ASP A 334 -20.61 18.00 -9.22
CA ASP A 334 -21.09 19.17 -9.97
C ASP A 334 -22.42 19.71 -9.42
N ASP A 335 -23.35 18.81 -9.09
CA ASP A 335 -24.67 19.15 -8.53
C ASP A 335 -24.76 18.75 -7.05
N PRO A 336 -25.10 19.67 -6.12
CA PRO A 336 -25.30 19.35 -4.70
C PRO A 336 -26.29 18.21 -4.44
N ASP A 337 -27.28 18.02 -5.32
CA ASP A 337 -28.28 16.95 -5.22
C ASP A 337 -27.83 15.62 -5.87
N GLY A 338 -26.67 15.62 -6.54
CA GLY A 338 -26.05 14.50 -7.25
C GLY A 338 -25.41 13.41 -6.37
N LEU A 339 -25.52 13.50 -5.04
CA LEU A 339 -24.94 12.52 -4.08
C LEU A 339 -25.25 11.03 -4.39
N PRO A 340 -26.42 10.64 -4.94
CA PRO A 340 -26.72 9.24 -5.26
C PRO A 340 -25.82 8.63 -6.34
N VAL A 341 -25.27 9.43 -7.25
CA VAL A 341 -24.49 8.99 -8.42
C VAL A 341 -23.04 9.47 -8.41
N ALA A 342 -22.67 10.37 -7.50
CA ALA A 342 -21.31 10.90 -7.37
C ALA A 342 -20.27 9.85 -6.95
N ASP A 343 -19.05 10.00 -7.47
CA ASP A 343 -17.88 9.26 -6.99
C ASP A 343 -17.59 9.59 -5.51
N ARG A 344 -17.23 8.54 -4.75
CA ARG A 344 -17.07 8.61 -3.30
C ARG A 344 -15.69 8.14 -2.87
N PHE A 345 -15.15 8.84 -1.89
CA PHE A 345 -13.80 8.68 -1.39
C PHE A 345 -13.83 8.36 0.11
N ASP A 346 -13.28 7.22 0.49
CA ASP A 346 -13.26 6.77 1.90
C ASP A 346 -12.12 7.46 2.68
N LEU A 347 -12.45 8.02 3.85
CA LEU A 347 -11.54 8.68 4.80
C LEU A 347 -11.93 8.31 6.25
N PRO A 348 -11.02 8.38 7.23
CA PRO A 348 -11.39 8.25 8.64
C PRO A 348 -12.50 9.24 9.02
N PRO A 349 -13.55 8.83 9.76
CA PRO A 349 -14.57 9.74 10.23
C PRO A 349 -13.98 10.88 11.06
N GLY A 350 -14.40 12.12 10.79
CA GLY A 350 -13.92 13.30 11.51
C GLY A 350 -13.66 14.49 10.59
N LEU A 351 -12.64 15.30 10.93
CA LEU A 351 -12.27 16.48 10.16
C LEU A 351 -11.35 16.11 9.00
N VAL A 352 -11.70 16.57 7.81
CA VAL A 352 -10.92 16.38 6.58
C VAL A 352 -10.48 17.75 6.08
N ARG A 353 -9.17 17.90 5.84
CA ARG A 353 -8.61 19.05 5.14
C ARG A 353 -8.73 18.84 3.63
N VAL A 354 -9.18 19.87 2.95
CA VAL A 354 -9.34 19.94 1.50
C VAL A 354 -8.40 21.02 0.97
N ARG A 355 -7.45 20.65 0.10
CA ARG A 355 -6.62 21.59 -0.67
C ARG A 355 -7.11 21.59 -2.11
N VAL A 356 -7.56 22.74 -2.57
CA VAL A 356 -8.00 22.97 -3.95
C VAL A 356 -6.94 23.79 -4.66
N SER A 357 -6.38 23.23 -5.73
CA SER A 357 -5.33 23.86 -6.53
C SER A 357 -5.81 24.05 -7.96
N HIS A 358 -5.87 25.31 -8.40
CA HIS A 358 -6.30 25.69 -9.74
C HIS A 358 -5.09 25.93 -10.63
N SER A 359 -5.16 25.44 -11.86
CA SER A 359 -4.27 25.82 -12.94
C SER A 359 -5.09 26.39 -14.08
N SER A 360 -4.77 27.61 -14.51
CA SER A 360 -5.38 28.18 -15.69
C SER A 360 -4.93 27.42 -16.94
N PRO A 361 -5.80 27.27 -17.95
CA PRO A 361 -5.36 26.79 -19.26
C PRO A 361 -4.26 27.70 -19.80
N ALA A 362 -3.25 27.11 -20.45
CA ALA A 362 -2.14 27.87 -21.01
C ALA A 362 -2.69 28.89 -22.03
N ALA A 363 -2.16 30.11 -22.03
CA ALA A 363 -2.58 31.21 -22.93
C ALA A 363 -2.34 30.92 -24.44
N ASN A 364 -1.92 29.70 -24.79
CA ASN A 364 -1.61 29.29 -26.15
C ASN A 364 -2.80 28.51 -26.73
N GLY A 365 -3.86 29.21 -27.11
CA GLY A 365 -4.79 28.86 -28.21
C GLY A 365 -5.53 27.52 -28.24
N ASP A 366 -5.24 26.57 -27.36
CA ASP A 366 -5.97 25.31 -27.24
C ASP A 366 -7.09 25.47 -26.20
N GLU A 367 -8.31 25.07 -26.57
CA GLU A 367 -9.50 24.93 -25.70
C GLU A 367 -9.32 23.82 -24.65
N ALA A 368 -8.21 23.82 -23.90
CA ALA A 368 -8.03 22.89 -22.81
C ALA A 368 -8.97 23.27 -21.65
N PRO A 369 -9.76 22.33 -21.11
CA PRO A 369 -10.66 22.63 -20.00
C PRO A 369 -9.88 23.06 -18.76
N GLU A 370 -10.52 23.88 -17.91
CA GLU A 370 -9.95 24.25 -16.61
C GLU A 370 -9.60 22.98 -15.83
N ARG A 371 -8.46 23.00 -15.13
CA ARG A 371 -8.01 21.88 -14.31
C ARG A 371 -8.00 22.24 -12.85
N VAL A 372 -8.71 21.45 -12.06
CA VAL A 372 -8.79 21.59 -10.61
C VAL A 372 -8.24 20.33 -9.97
N ARG A 373 -7.30 20.49 -9.04
CA ARG A 373 -6.82 19.38 -8.20
C ARG A 373 -7.38 19.52 -6.80
N VAL A 374 -8.09 18.49 -6.35
CA VAL A 374 -8.66 18.39 -5.00
C VAL A 374 -7.87 17.37 -4.21
N ARG A 375 -7.19 17.79 -3.15
CA ARG A 375 -6.49 16.87 -2.22
C ARG A 375 -7.21 16.81 -0.89
N LEU A 376 -7.43 15.60 -0.37
CA LEU A 376 -8.20 15.33 0.84
C LEU A 376 -7.33 14.57 1.86
N TRP A 377 -7.28 14.98 3.13
CA TRP A 377 -6.60 14.20 4.19
C TRP A 377 -7.20 14.44 5.58
N PRO A 378 -7.12 13.46 6.51
CA PRO A 378 -7.65 13.64 7.86
C PRO A 378 -6.80 14.63 8.68
N VAL A 379 -7.44 15.37 9.58
CA VAL A 379 -6.78 16.31 10.51
C VAL A 379 -6.78 15.72 11.92
N GLY A 380 -5.61 15.65 12.55
CA GLY A 380 -5.49 15.25 13.96
C GLY A 380 -5.92 16.37 14.90
N GLY A 381 -6.98 16.15 15.69
CA GLY A 381 -7.33 16.90 16.90
C GLY A 381 -7.08 18.42 16.87
N GLY A 382 -7.78 19.15 15.99
CA GLY A 382 -7.78 20.61 15.95
C GLY A 382 -9.17 21.12 15.60
N GLY A 383 -9.54 22.33 16.02
CA GLY A 383 -10.84 22.93 15.67
C GLY A 383 -11.02 23.12 14.16
N THR A 384 -12.25 23.43 13.74
CA THR A 384 -12.55 23.77 12.34
C THR A 384 -11.83 25.05 11.94
N GLU A 385 -10.77 24.94 11.14
CA GLU A 385 -10.09 26.10 10.55
C GLU A 385 -10.85 26.50 9.28
N GLY A 386 -11.19 27.80 9.18
CA GLY A 386 -11.88 28.36 8.02
C GLY A 386 -11.02 28.32 6.75
N ALA A 387 -11.64 28.65 5.61
CA ALA A 387 -10.93 28.67 4.34
C ALA A 387 -9.76 29.66 4.37
N ARG A 388 -8.56 29.21 4.00
CA ARG A 388 -7.33 29.99 3.92
C ARG A 388 -6.76 29.93 2.51
N VAL A 389 -6.34 31.09 1.99
CA VAL A 389 -5.61 31.16 0.72
C VAL A 389 -4.15 30.86 1.01
N VAL A 390 -3.63 29.77 0.44
CA VAL A 390 -2.23 29.34 0.58
C VAL A 390 -1.35 30.00 -0.48
N LYS A 391 -1.91 30.20 -1.69
CA LYS A 391 -1.25 30.91 -2.78
C LYS A 391 -2.28 31.61 -3.66
N GLU A 392 -1.97 32.84 -4.04
CA GLU A 392 -2.67 33.58 -5.07
C GLU A 392 -1.63 34.33 -5.91
N ARG A 393 -1.64 34.13 -7.22
CA ARG A 393 -0.78 34.90 -8.12
C ARG A 393 -1.20 36.37 -8.05
N GLY A 394 -0.28 37.26 -7.69
CA GLY A 394 -0.55 38.70 -7.60
C GLY A 394 -1.20 39.20 -8.88
N ARG A 395 -2.39 39.81 -8.78
CA ARG A 395 -3.04 40.52 -9.88
C ARG A 395 -1.99 41.40 -10.56
N ARG A 396 -1.71 41.17 -11.85
CA ARG A 396 -1.15 42.25 -12.68
C ARG A 396 -2.22 43.35 -12.67
N GLY A 397 -2.00 44.42 -11.92
CA GLY A 397 -2.70 45.67 -12.19
C GLY A 397 -2.41 46.04 -13.64
N VAL A 398 -3.45 46.25 -14.45
CA VAL A 398 -4.16 47.53 -14.64
C VAL A 398 -5.56 47.20 -15.10
#